data_AF-A0A1D6E6P0-F1
#
_entry.id   AF-A0A1D6E6P0-F1
#
_cell.length_a   1.000
_cell.length_b   1.000
_cell.length_c   1.000
_cell.angle_alpha   90.00
_cell.angle_beta   90.00
_cell.angle_gamma   90.00
#
_symmetry.space_group_name_H-M   'P 1'
#
loop_
_entity.id
_entity.type
_entity.pdbx_description
1 polymer ?
#
loop_
_entity_poly.entity_id
_entity_poly.type
_entity_poly.pdbx_seq_one_letter_code
_entity_poly.pdbx_strand_id
1 'polypeptide(L)'
;MGSACSRKRGQLVQEDDLYSARFSKSGSFKWLLHTLPRSNFADVQRRAQGPAPNRCPSLVELCVAKVCKDINMYSDLSLLPRDLSQQIFNELVECGCLTEASLGAFRDCDLQDLTWDISSQDICLGDYPGVTDAWMEVVASQGQSLLSVDLSCSDVTDSGFNLLKDCSSMQSLACDYCDQISEHGLKTLSGQCYADSTTAEFAVSCFSNLTSLSIKKCAAVTAEGAKAFANLVNLVNLDLERCPKINGGLIHLKGLKKLEKLNLRYCNGITDSDMKYLSDLTNLRELQLSSCKISAFGVSYLRGLHKLGHLNLEGCAVTAVCLELQAKHLGAPNFTKTQICAIAELASLVLLNLSRCGICDEGCENLKGLTKLKALSLGFNQITDACLIHLKDLVNLECLNLDSCKIGDEGLFHLKGLIQLKNLELSDTEVGSNGLRHLSG
;
A
#
# COMPACT_ATOMS: atom_id res chain seq x y z
N MET A 1 12.33 -8.02 25.88
CA MET A 1 11.53 -9.24 26.12
C MET A 1 10.52 -9.35 24.98
N GLY A 2 10.93 -10.00 23.90
CA GLY A 2 10.10 -10.24 22.72
C GLY A 2 9.17 -11.43 22.94
N SER A 3 7.95 -11.34 22.41
CA SER A 3 6.96 -12.42 22.44
C SER A 3 7.23 -13.40 21.31
N ALA A 4 7.54 -14.66 21.66
CA ALA A 4 7.58 -15.79 20.73
C ALA A 4 6.27 -16.59 20.86
N CYS A 5 5.51 -16.72 19.77
CA CYS A 5 4.26 -17.49 19.74
C CYS A 5 4.49 -18.83 19.01
N SER A 6 4.25 -19.95 19.70
CA SER A 6 4.22 -21.30 19.13
C SER A 6 2.90 -21.96 19.56
N ARG A 7 2.08 -22.41 18.59
CA ARG A 7 0.87 -23.22 18.86
C ARG A 7 1.05 -24.59 18.20
N LYS A 8 1.21 -25.65 19.00
CA LYS A 8 1.12 -27.05 18.54
C LYS A 8 -0.32 -27.54 18.65
N ARG A 9 -0.78 -28.29 17.64
CA ARG A 9 -2.09 -28.95 17.61
C ARG A 9 -1.95 -30.38 18.13
N GLY A 10 -2.55 -30.70 19.28
CA GLY A 10 -2.74 -32.10 19.70
C GLY A 10 -2.82 -32.35 21.21
N GLN A 11 -4.00 -32.16 21.81
CA GLN A 11 -4.53 -33.04 22.86
C GLN A 11 -6.06 -32.83 22.94
N LEU A 12 -6.81 -33.91 22.72
CA LEU A 12 -8.26 -33.97 22.91
C LEU A 12 -8.54 -34.05 24.41
N VAL A 13 -9.02 -32.94 24.99
CA VAL A 13 -9.81 -32.96 26.23
C VAL A 13 -11.08 -32.16 25.94
N GLN A 14 -12.19 -32.82 26.23
CA GLN A 14 -13.56 -32.42 25.97
C GLN A 14 -14.03 -31.60 27.18
N GLU A 15 -14.26 -30.31 27.02
CA GLU A 15 -15.10 -29.52 27.94
C GLU A 15 -15.99 -28.58 27.12
N ASP A 16 -17.28 -28.66 27.42
CA ASP A 16 -18.39 -27.97 26.77
C ASP A 16 -18.48 -26.48 27.18
N ASP A 17 -19.10 -25.72 26.26
CA ASP A 17 -19.81 -24.45 26.44
C ASP A 17 -19.09 -23.23 27.00
N LEU A 18 -18.71 -22.32 26.09
CA LEU A 18 -19.29 -20.98 25.94
C LEU A 18 -18.47 -20.17 24.90
N TYR A 19 -19.15 -19.25 24.20
CA TYR A 19 -18.65 -18.22 23.26
C TYR A 19 -18.66 -18.52 21.75
N SER A 20 -19.78 -18.06 21.16
CA SER A 20 -19.96 -17.43 19.84
C SER A 20 -18.76 -17.43 18.89
N ALA A 21 -18.88 -18.25 17.84
CA ALA A 21 -17.99 -18.32 16.70
C ALA A 21 -17.92 -16.98 15.94
N ARG A 22 -16.72 -16.39 15.88
CA ARG A 22 -16.26 -15.53 14.78
C ARG A 22 -14.90 -16.02 14.29
N PHE A 23 -14.91 -17.05 13.46
CA PHE A 23 -13.75 -17.40 12.64
C PHE A 23 -13.83 -16.60 11.34
N SER A 24 -12.88 -15.68 11.14
CA SER A 24 -12.48 -15.20 9.82
C SER A 24 -10.99 -15.49 9.64
N LYS A 25 -10.63 -15.97 8.43
CA LYS A 25 -9.27 -16.36 8.05
C LYS A 25 -8.32 -15.15 8.18
N SER A 26 -7.52 -15.11 9.24
CA SER A 26 -6.56 -14.03 9.51
C SER A 26 -5.33 -14.18 8.61
N GLY A 27 -5.24 -13.33 7.59
CA GLY A 27 -4.06 -13.21 6.74
C GLY A 27 -2.85 -12.60 7.46
N SER A 28 -1.70 -12.85 6.86
CA SER A 28 -0.30 -12.40 7.05
C SER A 28 -0.05 -10.91 7.40
N PHE A 29 -1.02 -10.14 7.90
CA PHE A 29 -0.90 -8.68 7.98
C PHE A 29 -0.50 -8.13 9.36
N LYS A 30 -0.61 -8.91 10.44
CA LYS A 30 -0.28 -8.39 11.77
C LYS A 30 1.23 -8.13 11.94
N TRP A 31 2.12 -8.88 11.29
CA TRP A 31 3.57 -8.71 11.46
C TRP A 31 4.10 -7.40 10.83
N LEU A 32 3.49 -6.91 9.74
CA LEU A 32 3.83 -5.63 9.11
C LEU A 32 3.39 -4.41 9.95
N LEU A 33 2.31 -4.55 10.71
CA LEU A 33 1.78 -3.48 11.58
C LEU A 33 2.66 -3.21 12.83
N HIS A 34 3.63 -4.09 13.10
CA HIS A 34 4.55 -3.95 14.23
C HIS A 34 5.91 -3.31 13.87
N THR A 35 6.19 -3.08 12.58
CA THR A 35 7.47 -2.50 12.10
C THR A 35 7.36 -1.07 11.58
N LEU A 36 6.14 -0.55 11.37
CA LEU A 36 5.90 0.87 11.18
C LEU A 36 6.06 1.62 12.51
N PRO A 37 6.61 2.84 12.53
CA PRO A 37 6.62 3.65 13.74
C PRO A 37 5.18 3.86 14.21
N ARG A 38 4.78 3.15 15.27
CA ARG A 38 3.57 3.47 16.02
C ARG A 38 3.77 4.89 16.56
N SER A 39 3.04 5.85 16.00
CA SER A 39 2.64 7.03 16.75
C SER A 39 2.03 6.54 18.07
N ASN A 40 2.44 7.17 19.16
CA ASN A 40 2.17 6.72 20.52
C ASN A 40 0.69 6.32 20.71
N PHE A 41 0.48 5.05 21.04
CA PHE A 41 -0.81 4.44 21.39
C PHE A 41 -1.45 5.02 22.67
N ALA A 42 -0.92 6.13 23.19
CA ALA A 42 -1.44 6.88 24.33
C ALA A 42 -2.40 8.01 23.92
N ASP A 43 -2.51 8.35 22.63
CA ASP A 43 -3.41 9.42 22.15
C ASP A 43 -4.74 8.92 21.58
N VAL A 44 -4.86 7.62 21.29
CA VAL A 44 -6.07 6.99 20.71
C VAL A 44 -7.20 6.81 21.74
N GLN A 45 -6.88 6.78 23.04
CA GLN A 45 -7.90 6.84 24.10
C GLN A 45 -8.36 8.26 24.43
N ARG A 46 -7.75 9.31 23.84
CA ARG A 46 -8.11 10.71 24.14
C ARG A 46 -9.18 11.32 23.22
N ARG A 47 -9.52 10.68 22.09
CA ARG A 47 -10.48 11.22 21.11
C ARG A 47 -11.79 10.44 20.99
N ALA A 48 -11.84 9.21 21.49
CA ALA A 48 -13.08 8.44 21.67
C ALA A 48 -13.75 8.70 23.04
N GLN A 49 -13.12 9.53 23.88
CA GLN A 49 -13.78 10.17 25.01
C GLN A 49 -14.22 11.54 24.50
N GLY A 50 -15.49 11.91 24.71
CA GLY A 50 -15.94 13.29 24.52
C GLY A 50 -14.99 14.28 25.20
N PRO A 51 -15.11 15.60 24.92
CA PRO A 51 -14.12 16.60 25.31
C PRO A 51 -13.64 16.34 26.74
N ALA A 52 -12.32 16.23 26.91
CA ALA A 52 -11.69 15.99 28.21
C ALA A 52 -12.43 16.82 29.27
N PRO A 53 -12.81 16.25 30.43
CA PRO A 53 -13.91 16.74 31.27
C PRO A 53 -13.76 18.16 31.86
N ASN A 54 -12.73 18.93 31.45
CA ASN A 54 -12.44 20.30 31.84
C ASN A 54 -11.99 21.21 30.67
N ARG A 55 -12.18 20.85 29.39
CA ARG A 55 -11.88 21.78 28.27
C ARG A 55 -13.15 22.50 27.83
N CYS A 56 -13.24 23.80 28.09
CA CYS A 56 -14.28 24.63 27.49
C CYS A 56 -14.04 24.71 25.98
N PRO A 57 -15.04 24.41 25.13
CA PRO A 57 -14.89 24.53 23.70
C PRO A 57 -14.65 25.99 23.31
N SER A 58 -13.81 26.21 22.31
CA SER A 58 -13.58 27.53 21.75
C SER A 58 -14.84 28.09 21.07
N LEU A 59 -14.91 29.41 20.89
CA LEU A 59 -16.00 30.01 20.13
C LEU A 59 -16.09 29.45 18.71
N VAL A 60 -14.94 29.14 18.08
CA VAL A 60 -14.90 28.53 16.75
C VAL A 60 -15.49 27.12 16.77
N GLU A 61 -15.10 26.27 17.73
CA GLU A 61 -15.68 24.92 17.89
C GLU A 61 -17.20 24.98 18.11
N LEU A 62 -17.69 25.95 18.89
CA LEU A 62 -19.13 26.17 19.10
C LEU A 62 -19.84 26.68 17.84
N CYS A 63 -19.22 27.58 17.09
CA CYS A 63 -19.74 28.08 15.82
C CYS A 63 -19.83 26.97 14.77
N VAL A 64 -18.77 26.18 14.61
CA VAL A 64 -18.75 25.02 13.70
C VAL A 64 -19.85 24.04 14.07
N ALA A 65 -19.93 23.61 15.33
CA ALA A 65 -20.96 22.69 15.79
C ALA A 65 -22.39 23.23 15.55
N LYS A 66 -22.59 24.55 15.71
CA LYS A 66 -23.87 25.18 15.45
C LYS A 66 -24.21 25.21 13.96
N VAL A 67 -23.25 25.53 13.10
CA VAL A 67 -23.44 25.52 11.63
C VAL A 67 -23.72 24.09 11.16
N CYS A 68 -22.97 23.08 11.63
CA CYS A 68 -23.20 21.68 11.27
C CYS A 68 -24.61 21.21 11.66
N LYS A 69 -25.08 21.57 12.86
CA LYS A 69 -26.44 21.23 13.32
C LYS A 69 -27.54 21.84 12.46
N ASP A 70 -27.31 23.05 11.97
CA ASP A 70 -28.29 23.80 11.18
C ASP A 70 -27.93 23.81 9.69
N ILE A 71 -27.10 22.87 9.19
CA ILE A 71 -26.51 22.95 7.84
C ILE A 71 -27.55 23.10 6.73
N ASN A 72 -28.71 22.44 6.89
CA ASN A 72 -29.82 22.50 5.94
C ASN A 72 -30.51 23.88 5.86
N MET A 73 -30.16 24.82 6.75
CA MET A 73 -30.64 26.20 6.71
C MET A 73 -29.72 27.13 5.89
N TYR A 74 -28.52 26.67 5.53
CA TYR A 74 -27.55 27.43 4.75
C TYR A 74 -27.52 26.93 3.31
N SER A 75 -27.64 27.86 2.36
CA SER A 75 -27.54 27.56 0.93
C SER A 75 -26.21 28.00 0.31
N ASP A 76 -25.43 28.80 1.03
CA ASP A 76 -24.18 29.41 0.56
C ASP A 76 -23.27 29.72 1.76
N LEU A 77 -22.06 29.16 1.75
CA LEU A 77 -21.00 29.38 2.73
C LEU A 77 -19.75 30.02 2.09
N SER A 78 -19.81 30.45 0.83
CA SER A 78 -18.67 31.03 0.09
C SER A 78 -18.10 32.31 0.72
N LEU A 79 -18.90 33.01 1.52
CA LEU A 79 -18.47 34.21 2.26
C LEU A 79 -17.69 33.88 3.55
N LEU A 80 -17.70 32.62 4.00
CA LEU A 80 -16.93 32.23 5.17
C LEU A 80 -15.44 32.15 4.82
N PRO A 81 -14.54 32.49 5.76
CA PRO A 81 -13.12 32.22 5.59
C PRO A 81 -12.91 30.73 5.33
N ARG A 82 -12.08 30.43 4.33
CA ARG A 82 -11.73 29.09 3.89
C ARG A 82 -11.45 28.10 5.02
N ASP A 83 -10.67 28.49 6.03
CA ASP A 83 -10.34 27.62 7.17
C ASP A 83 -11.57 27.20 7.97
N LEU A 84 -12.57 28.09 8.08
CA LEU A 84 -13.83 27.80 8.75
C LEU A 84 -14.73 26.91 7.88
N SER A 85 -14.85 27.20 6.58
CA SER A 85 -15.57 26.35 5.64
C SER A 85 -15.01 24.93 5.62
N GLN A 86 -13.68 24.79 5.63
CA GLN A 86 -13.00 23.50 5.71
C GLN A 86 -13.28 22.77 7.03
N GLN A 87 -13.27 23.47 8.18
CA GLN A 87 -13.61 22.86 9.47
C GLN A 87 -15.06 22.37 9.51
N ILE A 88 -16.01 23.16 9.01
CA ILE A 88 -17.43 22.76 8.93
C ILE A 88 -17.58 21.54 8.01
N PHE A 89 -16.95 21.57 6.83
CA PHE A 89 -16.98 20.44 5.90
C PHE A 89 -16.44 19.17 6.55
N ASN A 90 -15.28 19.23 7.20
CA ASN A 90 -14.66 18.09 7.87
C ASN A 90 -15.55 17.52 8.97
N GLU A 91 -16.13 18.37 9.82
CA GLU A 91 -17.05 17.93 10.90
C GLU A 91 -18.31 17.25 10.33
N LEU A 92 -18.85 17.74 9.20
CA LEU A 92 -19.99 17.12 8.53
C LEU A 92 -19.65 15.76 7.93
N VAL A 93 -18.41 15.60 7.43
CA VAL A 93 -17.84 14.33 6.93
C VAL A 93 -17.60 13.35 8.09
N GLU A 94 -17.09 13.81 9.22
CA GLU A 94 -16.91 12.96 10.41
C GLU A 94 -18.25 12.48 10.99
N CYS A 95 -19.27 13.34 10.97
CA CYS A 95 -20.57 13.04 11.57
C CYS A 95 -21.53 12.25 10.69
N GLY A 96 -21.17 11.87 9.46
CA GLY A 96 -22.11 11.17 8.56
C GLY A 96 -23.26 12.05 8.04
N CYS A 97 -23.16 13.39 8.16
CA CYS A 97 -24.30 14.31 8.02
C CYS A 97 -24.37 15.02 6.66
N LEU A 98 -23.42 14.77 5.76
CA LEU A 98 -23.36 15.40 4.45
C LEU A 98 -24.41 14.79 3.50
N THR A 99 -25.28 15.65 2.98
CA THR A 99 -26.25 15.36 1.93
C THR A 99 -25.92 16.17 0.67
N GLU A 100 -26.49 15.80 -0.48
CA GLU A 100 -26.35 16.57 -1.72
C GLU A 100 -26.79 18.04 -1.56
N ALA A 101 -27.90 18.28 -0.85
CA ALA A 101 -28.40 19.63 -0.59
C ALA A 101 -27.44 20.46 0.28
N SER A 102 -26.93 19.88 1.37
CA SER A 102 -25.97 20.55 2.24
C SER A 102 -24.60 20.74 1.58
N LEU A 103 -24.20 19.83 0.68
CA LEU A 103 -22.96 19.95 -0.07
C LEU A 103 -23.01 21.19 -0.99
N GLY A 104 -24.16 21.49 -1.58
CA GLY A 104 -24.36 22.68 -2.41
C GLY A 104 -23.96 23.99 -1.73
N ALA A 105 -24.06 24.07 -0.40
CA ALA A 105 -23.65 25.24 0.37
C ALA A 105 -22.12 25.49 0.35
N PHE A 106 -21.32 24.47 0.00
CA PHE A 106 -19.86 24.56 -0.08
C PHE A 106 -19.33 24.91 -1.48
N ARG A 107 -20.21 25.26 -2.42
CA ARG A 107 -19.80 25.72 -3.76
C ARG A 107 -18.90 26.96 -3.62
N ASP A 108 -17.79 26.97 -4.35
CA ASP A 108 -16.83 28.08 -4.40
C ASP A 108 -16.29 28.53 -3.00
N CYS A 109 -16.11 27.60 -2.06
CA CYS A 109 -15.62 27.86 -0.70
C CYS A 109 -14.10 27.75 -0.52
N ASP A 110 -13.36 27.57 -1.61
CA ASP A 110 -11.91 27.31 -1.66
C ASP A 110 -11.45 26.10 -0.81
N LEU A 111 -12.25 25.03 -0.76
CA LEU A 111 -11.88 23.81 -0.04
C LEU A 111 -10.63 23.17 -0.66
N GLN A 112 -9.63 22.86 0.18
CA GLN A 112 -8.35 22.29 -0.27
C GLN A 112 -8.30 20.78 -0.19
N ASP A 113 -8.77 20.26 0.93
CA ASP A 113 -8.58 18.87 1.30
C ASP A 113 -9.96 18.23 1.47
N LEU A 114 -10.33 17.43 0.49
CA LEU A 114 -11.51 16.58 0.56
C LEU A 114 -11.09 15.12 0.83
N THR A 115 -9.88 14.92 1.34
CA THR A 115 -9.39 13.65 1.87
C THR A 115 -9.38 13.71 3.39
N TRP A 116 -9.90 12.67 4.03
CA TRP A 116 -9.74 12.51 5.46
C TRP A 116 -8.53 11.60 5.75
N ASP A 117 -7.80 11.91 6.82
CA ASP A 117 -6.47 11.43 7.16
C ASP A 117 -6.24 9.90 6.97
N ILE A 118 -5.30 9.58 6.09
CA ILE A 118 -4.78 8.24 5.73
C ILE A 118 -4.18 7.47 6.93
N SER A 119 -4.10 8.06 8.13
CA SER A 119 -3.58 7.39 9.33
C SER A 119 -4.60 6.55 10.13
N SER A 120 -5.90 6.67 9.85
CA SER A 120 -6.96 6.03 10.65
C SER A 120 -7.95 5.29 9.75
N GLN A 121 -8.24 4.03 10.07
CA GLN A 121 -9.37 3.31 9.46
C GLN A 121 -10.67 4.10 9.68
N ASP A 122 -11.50 4.10 8.64
CA ASP A 122 -12.93 4.45 8.59
C ASP A 122 -13.29 5.88 8.09
N ILE A 123 -13.96 5.88 6.93
CA ILE A 123 -14.80 6.90 6.29
C ILE A 123 -14.09 7.97 5.45
N CYS A 124 -13.86 7.64 4.17
CA CYS A 124 -13.55 8.59 3.10
C CYS A 124 -14.84 9.23 2.55
N LEU A 125 -14.72 10.27 1.71
CA LEU A 125 -15.88 10.81 0.98
C LEU A 125 -16.67 9.70 0.28
N GLY A 126 -16.05 8.69 -0.33
CA GLY A 126 -16.84 7.62 -0.95
C GLY A 126 -17.21 6.44 -0.03
N ASP A 127 -16.89 6.47 1.27
CA ASP A 127 -17.65 5.69 2.25
C ASP A 127 -19.00 6.37 2.58
N TYR A 128 -19.25 7.60 2.08
CA TYR A 128 -20.61 8.14 2.07
C TYR A 128 -21.45 7.45 0.99
N PRO A 129 -22.59 6.85 1.36
CA PRO A 129 -23.53 6.37 0.36
C PRO A 129 -24.07 7.54 -0.46
N GLY A 130 -23.89 7.49 -1.78
CA GLY A 130 -24.50 8.46 -2.71
C GLY A 130 -23.61 9.58 -3.23
N VAL A 131 -22.28 9.47 -3.13
CA VAL A 131 -21.39 10.34 -3.92
C VAL A 131 -21.56 10.01 -5.40
N THR A 132 -22.15 10.94 -6.15
CA THR A 132 -22.48 10.81 -7.57
C THR A 132 -21.91 11.99 -8.36
N ASP A 133 -22.13 12.02 -9.67
CA ASP A 133 -21.72 13.12 -10.56
C ASP A 133 -22.23 14.50 -10.09
N ALA A 134 -23.36 14.57 -9.38
CA ALA A 134 -23.89 15.83 -8.83
C ALA A 134 -22.94 16.45 -7.80
N TRP A 135 -22.25 15.63 -7.00
CA TRP A 135 -21.27 16.10 -6.01
C TRP A 135 -20.04 16.68 -6.70
N MET A 136 -19.69 16.14 -7.86
CA MET A 136 -18.50 16.53 -8.60
C MET A 136 -18.59 17.97 -9.12
N GLU A 137 -19.78 18.55 -9.29
CA GLU A 137 -19.92 19.97 -9.61
C GLU A 137 -19.41 20.87 -8.47
N VAL A 138 -19.75 20.53 -7.22
CA VAL A 138 -19.31 21.29 -6.04
C VAL A 138 -17.82 21.06 -5.80
N VAL A 139 -17.34 19.83 -5.97
CA VAL A 139 -15.91 19.51 -5.85
C VAL A 139 -15.11 20.26 -6.91
N ALA A 140 -15.54 20.24 -8.18
CA ALA A 140 -14.87 20.93 -9.26
C ALA A 140 -14.91 22.47 -9.10
N SER A 141 -15.95 23.02 -8.45
CA SER A 141 -16.07 24.46 -8.19
C SER A 141 -14.94 25.02 -7.32
N GLN A 142 -14.27 24.17 -6.53
CA GLN A 142 -13.10 24.59 -5.74
C GLN A 142 -11.89 24.96 -6.63
N GLY A 143 -11.86 24.48 -7.87
CA GLY A 143 -10.90 24.84 -8.89
C GLY A 143 -9.44 24.67 -8.45
N GLN A 144 -8.69 25.77 -8.42
CA GLN A 144 -7.26 25.77 -8.09
C GLN A 144 -6.96 25.64 -6.60
N SER A 145 -7.96 25.82 -5.74
CA SER A 145 -7.78 25.54 -4.32
C SER A 145 -7.70 24.05 -4.05
N LEU A 146 -8.29 23.19 -4.89
CA LEU A 146 -8.39 21.76 -4.63
C LEU A 146 -7.02 21.06 -4.73
N LEU A 147 -6.53 20.53 -3.63
CA LEU A 147 -5.25 19.82 -3.54
C LEU A 147 -5.42 18.31 -3.42
N SER A 148 -6.51 17.85 -2.82
CA SER A 148 -6.72 16.45 -2.51
C SER A 148 -8.19 16.06 -2.60
N VAL A 149 -8.48 14.95 -3.28
CA VAL A 149 -9.83 14.37 -3.37
C VAL A 149 -9.79 12.86 -3.24
N ASP A 150 -10.71 12.31 -2.45
CA ASP A 150 -10.99 10.88 -2.40
C ASP A 150 -12.41 10.59 -2.89
N LEU A 151 -12.50 9.87 -4.01
CA LEU A 151 -13.74 9.40 -4.63
C LEU A 151 -13.95 7.89 -4.43
N SER A 152 -13.15 7.25 -3.58
CA SER A 152 -13.13 5.79 -3.44
C SER A 152 -14.45 5.24 -2.96
N CYS A 153 -14.98 4.19 -3.59
CA CYS A 153 -16.32 3.62 -3.33
C CYS A 153 -17.51 4.50 -3.76
N SER A 154 -17.28 5.58 -4.53
CA SER A 154 -18.36 6.40 -5.09
C SER A 154 -19.02 5.80 -6.34
N ASP A 155 -20.22 6.31 -6.66
CA ASP A 155 -20.97 6.05 -7.90
C ASP A 155 -20.63 7.08 -9.00
N VAL A 156 -19.52 7.81 -8.85
CA VAL A 156 -19.06 8.80 -9.84
C VAL A 156 -18.73 8.09 -11.16
N THR A 157 -19.31 8.57 -12.25
CA THR A 157 -19.09 8.06 -13.60
C THR A 157 -17.98 8.83 -14.30
N ASP A 158 -17.63 8.41 -15.52
CA ASP A 158 -16.73 9.15 -16.40
C ASP A 158 -17.11 10.64 -16.57
N SER A 159 -18.41 10.96 -16.53
CA SER A 159 -18.91 12.32 -16.69
C SER A 159 -18.60 13.20 -15.47
N GLY A 160 -18.87 12.71 -14.26
CA GLY A 160 -18.50 13.40 -13.03
C GLY A 160 -16.98 13.51 -12.86
N PHE A 161 -16.25 12.44 -13.17
CA PHE A 161 -14.78 12.45 -13.09
C PHE A 161 -14.15 13.49 -14.03
N ASN A 162 -14.72 13.67 -15.23
CA ASN A 162 -14.27 14.67 -16.20
C ASN A 162 -14.48 16.12 -15.75
N LEU A 163 -15.34 16.39 -14.76
CA LEU A 163 -15.49 17.73 -14.17
C LEU A 163 -14.23 18.19 -13.43
N LEU A 164 -13.39 17.25 -12.96
CA LEU A 164 -12.14 17.56 -12.26
C LEU A 164 -11.00 18.03 -13.17
N LYS A 165 -11.18 18.02 -14.50
CA LYS A 165 -10.12 18.32 -15.47
C LYS A 165 -9.45 19.69 -15.28
N ASP A 166 -10.16 20.65 -14.68
CA ASP A 166 -9.69 22.02 -14.47
C ASP A 166 -9.07 22.23 -13.06
N CYS A 167 -9.08 21.21 -12.20
CA CYS A 167 -8.49 21.21 -10.85
C CYS A 167 -6.98 20.91 -10.89
N SER A 168 -6.23 21.71 -11.66
CA SER A 168 -4.82 21.41 -12.00
C SER A 168 -3.81 21.55 -10.85
N SER A 169 -4.21 22.13 -9.71
CA SER A 169 -3.39 22.21 -8.49
C SER A 169 -3.44 20.92 -7.64
N MET A 170 -4.23 19.93 -8.04
CA MET A 170 -4.40 18.68 -7.32
C MET A 170 -3.07 17.90 -7.20
N GLN A 171 -2.78 17.48 -5.95
CA GLN A 171 -1.59 16.76 -5.55
C GLN A 171 -1.88 15.30 -5.19
N SER A 172 -3.10 15.00 -4.75
CA SER A 172 -3.52 13.66 -4.35
C SER A 172 -4.92 13.34 -4.85
N LEU A 173 -5.08 12.14 -5.41
CA LEU A 173 -6.36 11.63 -5.91
C LEU A 173 -6.49 10.14 -5.55
N ALA A 174 -7.63 9.78 -4.96
CA ALA A 174 -8.00 8.40 -4.74
C ALA A 174 -9.34 8.07 -5.43
N CYS A 175 -9.38 6.96 -6.14
CA CYS A 175 -10.56 6.41 -6.83
C CYS A 175 -10.57 4.89 -6.66
N ASP A 176 -10.38 4.43 -5.42
CA ASP A 176 -10.37 3.01 -5.11
C ASP A 176 -11.79 2.44 -5.20
N TYR A 177 -11.97 1.22 -5.69
CA TYR A 177 -13.29 0.58 -5.77
C TYR A 177 -14.34 1.35 -6.60
N CYS A 178 -13.92 2.26 -7.49
CA CYS A 178 -14.81 2.97 -8.41
C CYS A 178 -15.10 2.10 -9.65
N ASP A 179 -16.23 1.40 -9.65
CA ASP A 179 -16.62 0.49 -10.74
C ASP A 179 -17.26 1.21 -11.94
N GLN A 180 -17.72 2.47 -11.77
CA GLN A 180 -18.36 3.28 -12.81
C GLN A 180 -17.38 4.13 -13.63
N ILE A 181 -16.14 4.26 -13.16
CA ILE A 181 -15.06 4.91 -13.92
C ILE A 181 -14.49 3.88 -14.88
N SER A 182 -14.54 4.17 -16.18
CA SER A 182 -14.05 3.32 -17.25
C SER A 182 -12.65 3.74 -17.72
N GLU A 183 -12.07 2.97 -18.63
CA GLU A 183 -10.81 3.34 -19.31
C GLU A 183 -10.89 4.71 -20.00
N HIS A 184 -12.10 5.11 -20.43
CA HIS A 184 -12.33 6.42 -21.02
C HIS A 184 -12.29 7.53 -19.97
N GLY A 185 -12.88 7.33 -18.79
CA GLY A 185 -12.79 8.27 -17.67
C GLY A 185 -11.35 8.53 -17.25
N LEU A 186 -10.52 7.48 -17.18
CA LEU A 186 -9.09 7.62 -16.85
C LEU A 186 -8.32 8.52 -17.82
N LYS A 187 -8.75 8.66 -19.09
CA LYS A 187 -8.11 9.59 -20.05
C LYS A 187 -8.19 11.05 -19.63
N THR A 188 -9.09 11.40 -18.70
CA THR A 188 -9.11 12.71 -18.04
C THR A 188 -7.77 12.98 -17.35
N LEU A 189 -7.13 11.96 -16.76
CA LEU A 189 -5.83 12.11 -16.10
C LEU A 189 -4.72 12.56 -17.07
N SER A 190 -4.73 12.04 -18.29
CA SER A 190 -3.76 12.40 -19.33
C SER A 190 -4.13 13.68 -20.09
N GLY A 191 -5.27 14.31 -19.80
CA GLY A 191 -5.77 15.46 -20.56
C GLY A 191 -6.23 15.09 -21.98
N GLN A 192 -6.50 13.81 -22.24
CA GLN A 192 -6.93 13.29 -23.55
C GLN A 192 -8.46 13.26 -23.70
N CYS A 193 -9.19 13.89 -22.78
CA CYS A 193 -10.61 14.16 -22.88
C CYS A 193 -10.84 15.11 -24.08
N TYR A 194 -11.35 14.56 -25.19
CA TYR A 194 -11.50 15.14 -26.54
C TYR A 194 -10.24 15.11 -27.42
N ALA A 195 -9.81 13.90 -27.80
CA ALA A 195 -9.01 13.72 -29.01
C ALA A 195 -9.92 13.22 -30.16
N ASP A 196 -10.52 14.14 -30.91
CA ASP A 196 -10.61 13.92 -32.35
C ASP A 196 -9.16 13.77 -32.85
N SER A 197 -8.91 12.79 -33.70
CA SER A 197 -7.62 12.10 -33.92
C SER A 197 -6.43 12.93 -34.44
N THR A 198 -6.46 14.27 -34.37
CA THR A 198 -5.46 15.17 -34.96
C THR A 198 -4.67 16.03 -33.97
N THR A 199 -5.07 16.15 -32.69
CA THR A 199 -4.40 17.03 -31.70
C THR A 199 -3.78 16.31 -30.49
N ALA A 200 -3.83 14.96 -30.45
CA ALA A 200 -3.39 14.16 -29.31
C ALA A 200 -1.89 14.30 -28.93
N GLU A 201 -1.05 14.87 -29.80
CA GLU A 201 0.39 15.08 -29.54
C GLU A 201 0.70 16.22 -28.55
N PHE A 202 -0.28 17.06 -28.20
CA PHE A 202 -0.06 18.23 -27.32
C PHE A 202 -0.91 18.26 -26.04
N ALA A 203 -1.57 17.15 -25.68
CA ALA A 203 -2.35 17.08 -24.45
C ALA A 203 -1.46 17.25 -23.21
N VAL A 204 -1.58 18.40 -22.54
CA VAL A 204 -1.00 18.62 -21.21
C VAL A 204 -1.89 17.90 -20.20
N SER A 205 -1.29 17.04 -19.38
CA SER A 205 -2.03 16.34 -18.32
C SER A 205 -2.73 17.34 -17.41
N CYS A 206 -4.05 17.17 -17.25
CA CYS A 206 -4.87 17.94 -16.31
C CYS A 206 -4.32 17.89 -14.88
N PHE A 207 -3.68 16.79 -14.51
CA PHE A 207 -3.16 16.51 -13.17
C PHE A 207 -1.64 16.47 -13.14
N SER A 208 -0.99 17.41 -13.83
CA SER A 208 0.48 17.48 -13.88
C SER A 208 1.14 17.68 -12.50
N ASN A 209 0.43 18.23 -11.51
CA ASN A 209 0.93 18.40 -10.13
C ASN A 209 0.73 17.17 -9.24
N LEU A 210 0.10 16.10 -9.75
CA LEU A 210 -0.24 14.94 -8.94
C LEU A 210 1.03 14.23 -8.43
N THR A 211 1.09 14.05 -7.13
CA THR A 211 2.18 13.36 -6.43
C THR A 211 1.74 12.01 -5.85
N SER A 212 0.44 11.83 -5.60
CA SER A 212 -0.15 10.59 -5.10
C SER A 212 -1.39 10.22 -5.91
N LEU A 213 -1.44 8.98 -6.39
CA LEU A 213 -2.60 8.41 -7.08
C LEU A 213 -2.91 7.02 -6.53
N SER A 214 -4.16 6.80 -6.13
CA SER A 214 -4.68 5.48 -5.73
C SER A 214 -5.87 5.11 -6.60
N ILE A 215 -5.82 3.96 -7.27
CA ILE A 215 -6.92 3.41 -8.05
C ILE A 215 -6.96 1.89 -7.84
N LYS A 216 -7.23 1.48 -6.60
CA LYS A 216 -7.28 0.06 -6.22
C LYS A 216 -8.54 -0.60 -6.74
N LYS A 217 -8.44 -1.87 -7.09
CA LYS A 217 -9.55 -2.75 -7.44
C LYS A 217 -10.50 -2.14 -8.48
N CYS A 218 -9.96 -1.39 -9.44
CA CYS A 218 -10.74 -0.78 -10.50
C CYS A 218 -10.58 -1.55 -11.82
N ALA A 219 -11.69 -1.85 -12.47
CA ALA A 219 -11.70 -2.59 -13.74
C ALA A 219 -11.16 -1.78 -14.93
N ALA A 220 -11.12 -0.45 -14.83
CA ALA A 220 -10.56 0.46 -15.83
C ALA A 220 -9.04 0.44 -15.91
N VAL A 221 -8.34 -0.11 -14.91
CA VAL A 221 -6.88 -0.20 -14.92
C VAL A 221 -6.46 -1.40 -15.78
N THR A 222 -6.58 -1.22 -17.10
CA THR A 222 -6.09 -2.14 -18.13
C THR A 222 -4.80 -1.60 -18.77
N ALA A 223 -4.20 -2.34 -19.70
CA ALA A 223 -3.07 -1.83 -20.47
C ALA A 223 -3.38 -0.51 -21.19
N GLU A 224 -4.59 -0.38 -21.73
CA GLU A 224 -5.05 0.83 -22.42
C GLU A 224 -5.32 1.95 -21.42
N GLY A 225 -6.04 1.66 -20.32
CA GLY A 225 -6.27 2.62 -19.25
C GLY A 225 -4.98 3.16 -18.63
N ALA A 226 -3.94 2.34 -18.51
CA ALA A 226 -2.64 2.72 -17.96
C ALA A 226 -1.90 3.80 -18.78
N LYS A 227 -2.29 4.05 -20.03
CA LYS A 227 -1.79 5.20 -20.82
C LYS A 227 -2.06 6.53 -20.12
N ALA A 228 -3.15 6.61 -19.37
CA ALA A 228 -3.53 7.76 -18.57
C ALA A 228 -2.42 8.21 -17.59
N PHE A 229 -1.61 7.26 -17.11
CA PHE A 229 -0.58 7.54 -16.11
C PHE A 229 0.74 8.05 -16.71
N ALA A 230 0.94 7.93 -18.03
CA ALA A 230 2.24 8.13 -18.67
C ALA A 230 2.85 9.53 -18.44
N ASN A 231 1.99 10.55 -18.31
CA ASN A 231 2.40 11.95 -18.18
C ASN A 231 2.35 12.49 -16.75
N LEU A 232 2.03 11.65 -15.76
CA LEU A 232 1.98 12.02 -14.35
C LEU A 232 3.39 12.04 -13.73
N VAL A 233 4.32 12.76 -14.37
CA VAL A 233 5.77 12.74 -14.11
C VAL A 233 6.18 13.19 -12.71
N ASN A 234 5.25 13.84 -11.98
CA ASN A 234 5.44 14.26 -10.60
C ASN A 234 5.00 13.22 -9.56
N LEU A 235 4.47 12.07 -9.98
CA LEU A 235 4.07 11.01 -9.07
C LEU A 235 5.24 10.50 -8.23
N VAL A 236 4.97 10.44 -6.93
CA VAL A 236 5.81 9.88 -5.87
C VAL A 236 5.19 8.57 -5.36
N ASN A 237 3.86 8.50 -5.29
CA ASN A 237 3.12 7.34 -4.83
C ASN A 237 2.08 6.91 -5.86
N LEU A 238 2.08 5.62 -6.21
CA LEU A 238 1.10 5.02 -7.11
C LEU A 238 0.61 3.69 -6.52
N ASP A 239 -0.68 3.62 -6.23
CA ASP A 239 -1.34 2.42 -5.72
C ASP A 239 -2.36 1.88 -6.71
N LEU A 240 -2.08 0.69 -7.23
CA LEU A 240 -2.89 -0.04 -8.20
C LEU A 240 -3.19 -1.47 -7.68
N GLU A 241 -3.26 -1.64 -6.35
CA GLU A 241 -3.59 -2.94 -5.75
C GLU A 241 -4.88 -3.53 -6.37
N ARG A 242 -4.88 -4.83 -6.64
CA ARG A 242 -6.02 -5.60 -7.15
C ARG A 242 -6.52 -5.11 -8.51
N CYS A 243 -5.63 -4.63 -9.38
CA CYS A 243 -5.93 -4.33 -10.79
C CYS A 243 -5.44 -5.45 -11.72
N PRO A 244 -6.16 -6.58 -11.86
CA PRO A 244 -5.66 -7.78 -12.55
C PRO A 244 -5.48 -7.60 -14.06
N LYS A 245 -6.08 -6.58 -14.67
CA LYS A 245 -6.07 -6.33 -16.12
C LYS A 245 -4.90 -5.43 -16.58
N ILE A 246 -4.04 -4.99 -15.67
CA ILE A 246 -2.94 -4.06 -15.97
C ILE A 246 -1.78 -4.69 -16.78
N ASN A 247 -1.79 -6.00 -17.03
CA ASN A 247 -0.75 -6.68 -17.82
C ASN A 247 -0.46 -5.94 -19.15
N GLY A 248 0.81 -5.62 -19.42
CA GLY A 248 1.25 -4.83 -20.56
C GLY A 248 1.23 -3.32 -20.33
N GLY A 249 0.52 -2.84 -19.31
CA GLY A 249 0.36 -1.42 -18.97
C GLY A 249 1.57 -0.80 -18.25
N LEU A 250 2.43 -1.60 -17.62
CA LEU A 250 3.62 -1.07 -16.89
C LEU A 250 4.59 -0.33 -17.81
N ILE A 251 4.52 -0.53 -19.13
CA ILE A 251 5.28 0.25 -20.13
C ILE A 251 5.05 1.76 -19.99
N HIS A 252 3.85 2.15 -19.57
CA HIS A 252 3.47 3.55 -19.40
C HIS A 252 4.05 4.17 -18.12
N LEU A 253 4.56 3.37 -17.18
CA LEU A 253 5.18 3.87 -15.95
C LEU A 253 6.66 4.20 -16.11
N LYS A 254 7.31 3.81 -17.23
CA LYS A 254 8.77 3.96 -17.43
C LYS A 254 9.31 5.39 -17.24
N GLY A 255 8.45 6.39 -17.48
CA GLY A 255 8.77 7.82 -17.40
C GLY A 255 8.61 8.44 -16.01
N LEU A 256 8.03 7.72 -15.04
CA LEU A 256 7.69 8.23 -13.71
C LEU A 256 8.91 8.25 -12.79
N LYS A 257 9.94 9.02 -13.16
CA LYS A 257 11.26 8.99 -12.51
C LYS A 257 11.26 9.48 -11.06
N LYS A 258 10.21 10.17 -10.60
CA LYS A 258 10.06 10.58 -9.20
C LYS A 258 9.38 9.55 -8.30
N LEU A 259 8.90 8.44 -8.89
CA LEU A 259 8.15 7.44 -8.15
C LEU A 259 9.01 6.80 -7.05
N GLU A 260 8.54 6.89 -5.81
CA GLU A 260 9.18 6.30 -4.64
C GLU A 260 8.42 5.08 -4.11
N LYS A 261 7.09 5.03 -4.30
CA LYS A 261 6.23 3.96 -3.82
C LYS A 261 5.33 3.44 -4.95
N LEU A 262 5.37 2.12 -5.16
CA LEU A 262 4.52 1.44 -6.14
C LEU A 262 3.87 0.21 -5.50
N ASN A 263 2.54 0.23 -5.42
CA ASN A 263 1.75 -0.90 -4.95
C ASN A 263 1.02 -1.60 -6.11
N LEU A 264 1.35 -2.87 -6.32
CA LEU A 264 0.79 -3.75 -7.36
C LEU A 264 0.34 -5.09 -6.74
N ARG A 265 0.01 -5.13 -5.45
CA ARG A 265 -0.44 -6.36 -4.77
C ARG A 265 -1.67 -6.93 -5.47
N TYR A 266 -1.74 -8.26 -5.56
CA TYR A 266 -2.85 -8.99 -6.17
C TYR A 266 -3.12 -8.62 -7.64
N CYS A 267 -2.15 -8.02 -8.34
CA CYS A 267 -2.20 -7.81 -9.78
C CYS A 267 -1.75 -9.08 -10.51
N ASN A 268 -2.56 -10.14 -10.40
CA ASN A 268 -2.23 -11.50 -10.86
C ASN A 268 -2.00 -11.62 -12.38
N GLY A 269 -2.28 -10.57 -13.16
CA GLY A 269 -1.97 -10.49 -14.59
C GLY A 269 -0.52 -10.10 -14.88
N ILE A 270 0.18 -9.46 -13.94
CA ILE A 270 1.56 -8.99 -14.12
C ILE A 270 2.50 -10.18 -14.22
N THR A 271 3.37 -10.12 -15.23
CA THR A 271 4.36 -11.13 -15.55
C THR A 271 5.78 -10.57 -15.47
N ASP A 272 6.75 -11.47 -15.55
CA ASP A 272 8.16 -11.17 -15.76
C ASP A 272 8.47 -10.15 -16.86
N SER A 273 7.67 -10.13 -17.94
CA SER A 273 7.89 -9.24 -19.07
C SER A 273 7.54 -7.78 -18.79
N ASP A 274 6.66 -7.54 -17.81
CA ASP A 274 6.25 -6.22 -17.36
C ASP A 274 7.31 -5.57 -16.47
N MET A 275 8.06 -6.39 -15.71
CA MET A 275 9.05 -5.93 -14.73
C MET A 275 10.20 -5.13 -15.35
N LYS A 276 10.52 -5.38 -16.62
CA LYS A 276 11.56 -4.64 -17.35
C LYS A 276 11.30 -3.14 -17.42
N TYR A 277 10.04 -2.70 -17.33
CA TYR A 277 9.69 -1.27 -17.38
C TYR A 277 9.88 -0.57 -16.03
N LEU A 278 10.11 -1.32 -14.96
CA LEU A 278 10.39 -0.79 -13.63
C LEU A 278 11.91 -0.63 -13.37
N SER A 279 12.79 -1.16 -14.23
CA SER A 279 14.25 -1.16 -14.03
C SER A 279 14.85 0.23 -13.86
N ASP A 280 14.27 1.22 -14.53
CA ASP A 280 14.79 2.58 -14.59
C ASP A 280 14.10 3.52 -13.59
N LEU A 281 13.27 3.00 -12.69
CA LEU A 281 12.60 3.75 -11.62
C LEU A 281 13.50 3.80 -10.38
N THR A 282 14.72 4.31 -10.55
CA THR A 282 15.80 4.26 -9.56
C THR A 282 15.55 5.04 -8.27
N ASN A 283 14.45 5.82 -8.20
CA ASN A 283 13.97 6.47 -6.99
C ASN A 283 13.04 5.60 -6.14
N LEU A 284 12.63 4.41 -6.61
CA LEU A 284 11.78 3.51 -5.84
C LEU A 284 12.44 3.13 -4.50
N ARG A 285 11.65 3.34 -3.44
CA ARG A 285 11.95 2.99 -2.05
C ARG A 285 11.07 1.84 -1.58
N GLU A 286 9.87 1.73 -2.13
CA GLU A 286 8.91 0.69 -1.78
C GLU A 286 8.25 0.10 -3.02
N LEU A 287 8.28 -1.24 -3.10
CA LEU A 287 7.67 -2.01 -4.18
C LEU A 287 6.89 -3.20 -3.60
N GLN A 288 5.57 -3.17 -3.76
CA GLN A 288 4.67 -4.22 -3.29
C GLN A 288 4.16 -5.04 -4.49
N LEU A 289 4.54 -6.32 -4.58
CA LEU A 289 4.24 -7.22 -5.69
C LEU A 289 3.56 -8.52 -5.22
N SER A 290 3.06 -8.56 -3.98
CA SER A 290 2.51 -9.79 -3.42
C SER A 290 1.42 -10.39 -4.32
N SER A 291 1.48 -11.71 -4.51
CA SER A 291 0.56 -12.52 -5.32
C SER A 291 0.58 -12.20 -6.83
N CYS A 292 1.64 -11.57 -7.35
CA CYS A 292 1.84 -11.43 -8.81
C CYS A 292 2.48 -12.69 -9.43
N LYS A 293 2.31 -12.89 -10.74
CA LYS A 293 2.91 -14.02 -11.50
C LYS A 293 4.34 -13.71 -11.95
N ILE A 294 5.17 -13.36 -10.96
CA ILE A 294 6.57 -12.99 -11.15
C ILE A 294 7.45 -14.12 -10.66
N SER A 295 8.47 -14.46 -11.46
CA SER A 295 9.52 -15.42 -11.13
C SER A 295 10.83 -14.72 -10.77
N ALA A 296 11.88 -15.49 -10.48
CA ALA A 296 13.24 -14.94 -10.32
C ALA A 296 13.69 -14.10 -11.52
N PHE A 297 13.22 -14.43 -12.73
CA PHE A 297 13.52 -13.67 -13.94
C PHE A 297 12.93 -12.26 -13.88
N GLY A 298 11.68 -12.08 -13.45
CA GLY A 298 11.11 -10.74 -13.31
C GLY A 298 11.80 -9.90 -12.23
N VAL A 299 12.21 -10.55 -11.12
CA VAL A 299 12.98 -9.88 -10.06
C VAL A 299 14.36 -9.43 -10.55
N SER A 300 14.97 -10.12 -11.53
CA SER A 300 16.28 -9.75 -12.08
C SER A 300 16.35 -8.30 -12.61
N TYR A 301 15.23 -7.77 -13.11
CA TYR A 301 15.14 -6.39 -13.60
C TYR A 301 15.24 -5.33 -12.49
N LEU A 302 15.08 -5.72 -11.22
CA LEU A 302 15.12 -4.80 -10.08
C LEU A 302 16.53 -4.50 -9.58
N ARG A 303 17.57 -5.16 -10.11
CA ARG A 303 18.97 -5.07 -9.67
C ARG A 303 19.50 -3.62 -9.55
N GLY A 304 19.04 -2.71 -10.41
CA GLY A 304 19.46 -1.30 -10.41
C GLY A 304 18.76 -0.40 -9.40
N LEU A 305 17.78 -0.91 -8.64
CA LEU A 305 16.96 -0.12 -7.71
C LEU A 305 17.65 0.03 -6.35
N HIS A 306 18.83 0.66 -6.34
CA HIS A 306 19.68 0.77 -5.15
C HIS A 306 19.08 1.58 -3.98
N LYS A 307 17.97 2.29 -4.19
CA LYS A 307 17.22 3.00 -3.12
C LYS A 307 16.09 2.16 -2.52
N LEU A 308 15.82 0.97 -3.05
CA LEU A 308 14.72 0.13 -2.62
C LEU A 308 14.98 -0.35 -1.18
N GLY A 309 14.13 0.11 -0.26
CA GLY A 309 14.15 -0.25 1.15
C GLY A 309 13.12 -1.33 1.48
N HIS A 310 11.96 -1.32 0.83
CA HIS A 310 10.88 -2.25 1.09
C HIS A 310 10.53 -3.03 -0.18
N LEU A 311 10.67 -4.35 -0.11
CA LEU A 311 10.29 -5.25 -1.20
C LEU A 311 9.39 -6.36 -0.66
N ASN A 312 8.18 -6.45 -1.20
CA ASN A 312 7.24 -7.51 -0.87
C ASN A 312 6.91 -8.37 -2.09
N LEU A 313 7.34 -9.62 -2.05
CA LEU A 313 7.15 -10.63 -3.08
C LEU A 313 6.28 -11.81 -2.59
N GLU A 314 5.57 -11.66 -1.48
CA GLU A 314 4.81 -12.77 -0.88
C GLU A 314 3.86 -13.43 -1.88
N GLY A 315 3.96 -14.75 -2.04
CA GLY A 315 3.12 -15.50 -2.97
C GLY A 315 3.52 -15.38 -4.44
N CYS A 316 4.65 -14.76 -4.77
CA CYS A 316 5.23 -14.81 -6.12
C CYS A 316 6.03 -16.12 -6.32
N ALA A 317 6.07 -16.61 -7.55
CA ALA A 317 6.78 -17.84 -7.92
C ALA A 317 8.29 -17.64 -8.10
N VAL A 318 8.93 -16.88 -7.19
CA VAL A 318 10.35 -16.50 -7.32
C VAL A 318 11.30 -17.66 -7.03
N THR A 319 10.95 -18.57 -6.12
CA THR A 319 11.76 -19.75 -5.71
C THR A 319 13.17 -19.40 -5.22
N ALA A 320 13.95 -20.40 -4.77
CA ALA A 320 15.33 -20.20 -4.34
C ALA A 320 16.24 -19.57 -5.41
N VAL A 321 15.89 -19.76 -6.69
CA VAL A 321 16.60 -19.19 -7.84
C VAL A 321 16.80 -17.68 -7.72
N CYS A 322 15.86 -16.93 -7.13
CA CYS A 322 16.02 -15.47 -6.98
C CYS A 322 17.14 -15.06 -6.00
N LEU A 323 17.63 -16.01 -5.21
CA LEU A 323 18.74 -15.87 -4.26
C LEU A 323 20.04 -16.50 -4.79
N GLU A 324 20.03 -17.19 -5.94
CA GLU A 324 21.20 -17.91 -6.47
C GLU A 324 22.09 -17.03 -7.37
N LEU A 325 23.40 -17.03 -7.09
CA LEU A 325 24.40 -16.28 -7.89
C LEU A 325 24.67 -16.92 -9.26
N GLN A 326 24.23 -18.15 -9.50
CA GLN A 326 24.52 -18.90 -10.71
C GLN A 326 23.27 -19.61 -11.24
N ALA A 327 22.82 -19.22 -12.43
CA ALA A 327 21.85 -19.98 -13.19
C ALA A 327 22.42 -21.37 -13.54
N LYS A 328 22.08 -22.42 -12.79
CA LYS A 328 22.25 -23.79 -13.29
C LYS A 328 21.22 -23.98 -14.41
N HIS A 329 21.64 -23.76 -15.66
CA HIS A 329 20.95 -24.11 -16.92
C HIS A 329 19.42 -24.27 -16.80
N LEU A 330 18.72 -23.18 -16.49
CA LEU A 330 17.30 -23.07 -16.85
C LEU A 330 17.29 -22.90 -18.36
N GLY A 331 16.66 -23.82 -19.10
CA GLY A 331 16.76 -24.01 -20.56
C GLY A 331 16.27 -22.86 -21.46
N ALA A 332 16.46 -21.61 -21.06
CA ALA A 332 16.29 -20.42 -21.88
C ALA A 332 17.61 -20.13 -22.63
N PRO A 333 17.62 -20.10 -23.97
CA PRO A 333 18.84 -20.15 -24.79
C PRO A 333 19.77 -18.93 -24.74
N ASN A 334 19.49 -17.89 -23.93
CA ASN A 334 20.21 -16.61 -23.97
C ASN A 334 20.73 -16.06 -22.62
N PHE A 335 20.84 -16.88 -21.56
CA PHE A 335 21.30 -16.37 -20.26
C PHE A 335 22.82 -16.35 -20.08
N THR A 336 23.37 -15.16 -19.87
CA THR A 336 24.72 -14.99 -19.33
C THR A 336 24.69 -15.15 -17.81
N LYS A 337 25.74 -15.76 -17.27
CA LYS A 337 25.93 -16.21 -15.87
C LYS A 337 25.73 -15.13 -14.77
N THR A 338 25.48 -13.88 -15.13
CA THR A 338 25.55 -12.69 -14.25
C THR A 338 24.18 -12.10 -13.85
N GLN A 339 23.06 -12.71 -14.25
CA GLN A 339 21.75 -12.02 -14.20
C GLN A 339 20.79 -12.45 -13.06
N ILE A 340 21.10 -13.42 -12.20
CA ILE A 340 20.05 -14.05 -11.37
C ILE A 340 20.00 -13.57 -9.90
N CYS A 341 21.04 -12.94 -9.35
CA CYS A 341 21.00 -12.39 -7.99
C CYS A 341 20.58 -10.92 -7.93
N ALA A 342 19.32 -10.59 -8.24
CA ALA A 342 18.87 -9.21 -8.03
C ALA A 342 18.68 -8.86 -6.55
N ILE A 343 18.16 -9.77 -5.72
CA ILE A 343 17.80 -9.43 -4.33
C ILE A 343 19.05 -9.13 -3.49
N ALA A 344 20.12 -9.92 -3.62
CA ALA A 344 21.36 -9.74 -2.87
C ALA A 344 22.06 -8.41 -3.17
N GLU A 345 21.79 -7.81 -4.34
CA GLU A 345 22.35 -6.52 -4.75
C GLU A 345 21.55 -5.31 -4.27
N LEU A 346 20.35 -5.54 -3.73
CA LEU A 346 19.52 -4.51 -3.12
C LEU A 346 19.98 -4.23 -1.68
N ALA A 347 21.24 -3.81 -1.52
CA ALA A 347 21.87 -3.60 -0.21
C ALA A 347 21.20 -2.50 0.65
N SER A 348 20.25 -1.76 0.11
CA SER A 348 19.43 -0.78 0.84
C SER A 348 18.18 -1.37 1.48
N LEU A 349 17.88 -2.66 1.27
CA LEU A 349 16.71 -3.31 1.83
C LEU A 349 16.70 -3.25 3.36
N VAL A 350 15.58 -2.77 3.87
CA VAL A 350 15.19 -2.71 5.29
C VAL A 350 14.10 -3.74 5.57
N LEU A 351 13.20 -3.97 4.61
CA LEU A 351 12.12 -4.94 4.69
C LEU A 351 12.09 -5.83 3.45
N LEU A 352 12.16 -7.14 3.67
CA LEU A 352 12.04 -8.14 2.62
C LEU A 352 11.00 -9.19 3.01
N ASN A 353 9.96 -9.33 2.19
CA ASN A 353 8.98 -10.40 2.34
C ASN A 353 9.06 -11.38 1.16
N LEU A 354 9.47 -12.61 1.47
CA LEU A 354 9.56 -13.75 0.56
C LEU A 354 8.68 -14.92 1.04
N SER A 355 7.65 -14.63 1.83
CA SER A 355 6.73 -15.68 2.30
C SER A 355 6.00 -16.35 1.14
N ARG A 356 5.73 -17.65 1.24
CA ARG A 356 4.97 -18.40 0.22
C ARG A 356 5.58 -18.33 -1.18
N CYS A 357 6.91 -18.24 -1.28
CA CYS A 357 7.62 -18.10 -2.56
C CYS A 357 8.24 -19.40 -3.06
N GLY A 358 8.13 -20.50 -2.29
CA GLY A 358 8.79 -21.77 -2.60
C GLY A 358 10.30 -21.69 -2.42
N ILE A 359 10.77 -20.89 -1.46
CA ILE A 359 12.20 -20.80 -1.11
C ILE A 359 12.62 -22.08 -0.38
N CYS A 360 13.84 -22.55 -0.63
CA CYS A 360 14.55 -23.57 0.15
C CYS A 360 15.90 -23.00 0.62
N ASP A 361 16.73 -23.81 1.28
CA ASP A 361 18.01 -23.34 1.84
C ASP A 361 19.02 -22.89 0.77
N GLU A 362 18.85 -23.32 -0.49
CA GLU A 362 19.73 -22.97 -1.59
C GLU A 362 19.70 -21.44 -1.86
N GLY A 363 20.87 -20.81 -1.94
CA GLY A 363 21.01 -19.37 -2.17
C GLY A 363 20.82 -18.50 -0.92
N CYS A 364 20.39 -19.04 0.23
CA CYS A 364 20.26 -18.30 1.49
C CYS A 364 21.59 -17.61 1.91
N GLU A 365 22.75 -18.13 1.51
CA GLU A 365 24.05 -17.54 1.78
C GLU A 365 24.22 -16.12 1.21
N ASN A 366 23.39 -15.73 0.23
CA ASN A 366 23.40 -14.41 -0.38
C ASN A 366 22.57 -13.38 0.39
N LEU A 367 21.75 -13.81 1.35
CA LEU A 367 21.02 -12.91 2.26
C LEU A 367 21.95 -12.19 3.25
N LYS A 368 23.13 -12.77 3.55
CA LYS A 368 24.10 -12.20 4.51
C LYS A 368 24.55 -10.77 4.17
N GLY A 369 24.49 -10.40 2.89
CA GLY A 369 24.88 -9.07 2.41
C GLY A 369 23.87 -7.97 2.76
N LEU A 370 22.64 -8.32 3.10
CA LEU A 370 21.53 -7.39 3.35
C LEU A 370 21.55 -6.88 4.81
N THR A 371 22.70 -6.37 5.24
CA THR A 371 22.99 -5.97 6.62
C THR A 371 22.12 -4.84 7.18
N LYS A 372 21.38 -4.13 6.31
CA LYS A 372 20.40 -3.09 6.70
C LYS A 372 19.00 -3.66 7.00
N LEU A 373 18.77 -4.95 6.78
CA LEU A 373 17.48 -5.57 7.05
C LEU A 373 17.10 -5.44 8.52
N LYS A 374 15.88 -4.94 8.73
CA LYS A 374 15.18 -4.89 10.01
C LYS A 374 14.02 -5.89 10.06
N ALA A 375 13.43 -6.20 8.92
CA ALA A 375 12.32 -7.14 8.83
C ALA A 375 12.52 -8.12 7.68
N LEU A 376 12.52 -9.42 8.01
CA LEU A 376 12.64 -10.50 7.05
C LEU A 376 11.51 -11.51 7.27
N SER A 377 10.73 -11.76 6.23
CA SER A 377 9.68 -12.76 6.26
C SER A 377 9.96 -13.86 5.25
N LEU A 378 10.13 -15.08 5.76
CA LEU A 378 10.43 -16.30 5.03
C LEU A 378 9.39 -17.39 5.30
N GLY A 379 8.27 -17.06 5.93
CA GLY A 379 7.25 -18.04 6.33
C GLY A 379 6.62 -18.77 5.14
N PHE A 380 6.07 -19.95 5.41
CA PHE A 380 5.44 -20.83 4.43
C PHE A 380 6.37 -21.19 3.26
N ASN A 381 7.64 -21.45 3.56
CA ASN A 381 8.66 -21.92 2.61
C ASN A 381 9.24 -23.27 3.05
N GLN A 382 10.10 -23.87 2.22
CA GLN A 382 10.76 -25.14 2.49
C GLN A 382 12.17 -24.95 3.07
N ILE A 383 12.27 -24.08 4.07
CA ILE A 383 13.53 -23.71 4.72
C ILE A 383 13.77 -24.60 5.94
N THR A 384 15.03 -24.95 6.19
CA THR A 384 15.51 -25.72 7.34
C THR A 384 16.52 -24.93 8.17
N ASP A 385 17.04 -25.55 9.25
CA ASP A 385 18.08 -24.98 10.11
C ASP A 385 19.32 -24.51 9.32
N ALA A 386 19.60 -25.11 8.17
CA ALA A 386 20.73 -24.75 7.31
C ALA A 386 20.69 -23.28 6.84
N CYS A 387 19.51 -22.73 6.52
CA CYS A 387 19.40 -21.33 6.10
C CYS A 387 19.71 -20.36 7.25
N LEU A 388 19.41 -20.72 8.51
CA LEU A 388 19.59 -19.83 9.67
C LEU A 388 21.06 -19.49 9.94
N ILE A 389 22.00 -20.36 9.53
CA ILE A 389 23.44 -20.11 9.57
C ILE A 389 23.80 -18.80 8.84
N HIS A 390 23.07 -18.48 7.77
CA HIS A 390 23.32 -17.31 6.93
C HIS A 390 22.65 -16.03 7.42
N LEU A 391 21.74 -16.13 8.40
CA LEU A 391 21.04 -14.98 8.98
C LEU A 391 21.75 -14.41 10.22
N LYS A 392 22.73 -15.13 10.78
CA LYS A 392 23.42 -14.77 12.04
C LYS A 392 24.07 -13.36 12.03
N ASP A 393 24.48 -12.88 10.86
CA ASP A 393 25.19 -11.61 10.68
C ASP A 393 24.24 -10.43 10.43
N LEU A 394 22.92 -10.68 10.34
CA LEU A 394 21.88 -9.66 10.18
C LEU A 394 21.56 -8.99 11.53
N VAL A 395 22.56 -8.45 12.21
CA VAL A 395 22.47 -7.93 13.59
C VAL A 395 21.48 -6.77 13.81
N ASN A 396 20.98 -6.17 12.73
CA ASN A 396 19.95 -5.13 12.75
C ASN A 396 18.52 -5.67 12.65
N LEU A 397 18.35 -7.00 12.55
CA LEU A 397 17.05 -7.62 12.37
C LEU A 397 16.21 -7.46 13.64
N GLU A 398 15.04 -6.83 13.48
CA GLU A 398 14.07 -6.58 14.55
C GLU A 398 12.87 -7.53 14.45
N CYS A 399 12.53 -8.00 13.25
CA CYS A 399 11.41 -8.89 12.99
C CYS A 399 11.82 -10.03 12.05
N LEU A 400 11.61 -11.27 12.48
CA LEU A 400 11.85 -12.47 11.68
C LEU A 400 10.63 -13.37 11.69
N ASN A 401 10.09 -13.67 10.51
CA ASN A 401 8.98 -14.61 10.36
C ASN A 401 9.45 -15.88 9.66
N LEU A 402 9.37 -17.01 10.38
CA LEU A 402 9.72 -18.36 9.94
C LEU A 402 8.52 -19.32 10.11
N ASP A 403 7.30 -18.77 10.18
CA ASP A 403 6.06 -19.55 10.29
C ASP A 403 6.02 -20.66 9.23
N SER A 404 5.56 -21.86 9.60
CA SER A 404 5.38 -23.00 8.71
C SER A 404 6.65 -23.39 7.93
N CYS A 405 7.82 -23.25 8.56
CA CYS A 405 9.12 -23.73 8.04
C CYS A 405 9.60 -24.96 8.84
N LYS A 406 10.55 -25.72 8.29
CA LYS A 406 11.11 -26.94 8.90
C LYS A 406 12.29 -26.62 9.82
N ILE A 407 12.06 -25.71 10.77
CA ILE A 407 13.07 -25.24 11.73
C ILE A 407 12.96 -26.05 13.03
N GLY A 408 14.09 -26.56 13.51
CA GLY A 408 14.24 -27.27 14.77
C GLY A 408 14.93 -26.43 15.86
N ASP A 409 15.12 -27.04 17.02
CA ASP A 409 15.76 -26.40 18.18
C ASP A 409 17.21 -25.96 17.88
N GLU A 410 17.96 -26.79 17.16
CA GLU A 410 19.36 -26.52 16.80
C GLU A 410 19.50 -25.30 15.88
N GLY A 411 18.55 -25.08 14.97
CA GLY A 411 18.54 -23.90 14.10
C GLY A 411 18.51 -22.57 14.86
N LEU A 412 17.76 -22.51 15.98
CA LEU A 412 17.66 -21.29 16.79
C LEU A 412 18.97 -20.88 17.45
N PHE A 413 19.93 -21.80 17.60
CA PHE A 413 21.27 -21.47 18.08
C PHE A 413 21.92 -20.36 17.23
N HIS A 414 21.70 -20.37 15.91
CA HIS A 414 22.26 -19.39 14.99
C HIS A 414 21.66 -17.98 15.13
N LEU A 415 20.50 -17.85 15.77
CA LEU A 415 19.82 -16.55 15.97
C LEU A 415 20.22 -15.85 17.28
N LYS A 416 21.01 -16.51 18.15
CA LYS A 416 21.44 -15.95 19.45
C LYS A 416 22.14 -14.59 19.34
N GLY A 417 22.83 -14.31 18.22
CA GLY A 417 23.52 -13.04 17.98
C GLY A 417 22.61 -11.87 17.58
N LEU A 418 21.33 -12.12 17.29
CA LEU A 418 20.37 -11.11 16.82
C LEU A 418 19.76 -10.32 17.98
N ILE A 419 20.60 -9.54 18.66
CA ILE A 419 20.24 -8.81 19.90
C ILE A 419 19.14 -7.76 19.72
N GLN A 420 18.86 -7.34 18.47
CA GLN A 420 17.79 -6.37 18.18
C GLN A 420 16.45 -7.04 17.86
N LEU A 421 16.39 -8.38 17.85
CA LEU A 421 15.17 -9.12 17.48
C LEU A 421 14.08 -8.92 18.54
N LYS A 422 12.96 -8.31 18.12
CA LYS A 422 11.80 -7.99 18.95
C LYS A 422 10.66 -8.97 18.72
N ASN A 423 10.45 -9.37 17.45
CA ASN A 423 9.37 -10.25 17.04
C ASN A 423 9.95 -11.45 16.28
N LEU A 424 9.64 -12.65 16.75
CA LEU A 424 10.02 -13.91 16.13
C LEU A 424 8.80 -14.81 16.02
N GLU A 425 8.36 -15.05 14.78
CA GLU A 425 7.22 -15.92 14.49
C GLU A 425 7.71 -17.32 14.08
N LEU A 426 7.31 -18.33 14.86
CA LEU A 426 7.72 -19.74 14.73
C LEU A 426 6.52 -20.68 14.77
N SER A 427 5.34 -20.17 14.41
CA SER A 427 4.13 -21.00 14.31
C SER A 427 4.35 -22.15 13.33
N ASP A 428 3.77 -23.31 13.60
CA ASP A 428 3.89 -24.51 12.76
C ASP A 428 5.35 -24.90 12.40
N THR A 429 6.30 -24.70 13.32
CA THR A 429 7.69 -25.20 13.24
C THR A 429 7.93 -26.40 14.18
N GLU A 430 9.11 -27.02 14.09
CA GLU A 430 9.52 -28.14 14.96
C GLU A 430 10.17 -27.68 16.27
N VAL A 431 10.37 -26.37 16.45
CA VAL A 431 10.94 -25.74 17.65
C VAL A 431 10.16 -26.13 18.91
N GLY A 432 10.89 -26.60 19.91
CA GLY A 432 10.45 -26.89 21.26
C GLY A 432 10.97 -25.87 22.28
N SER A 433 10.78 -26.20 23.56
CA SER A 433 11.22 -25.34 24.67
C SER A 433 12.75 -25.27 24.79
N ASN A 434 13.50 -26.24 24.28
CA ASN A 434 14.96 -26.23 24.31
C ASN A 434 15.51 -25.17 23.34
N GLY A 435 14.96 -25.06 22.12
CA GLY A 435 15.40 -24.08 21.13
C GLY A 435 15.20 -22.64 21.62
N LEU A 436 14.09 -22.37 22.30
CA LEU A 436 13.82 -21.04 22.88
C LEU A 436 14.85 -20.63 23.94
N ARG A 437 15.53 -21.58 24.60
CA ARG A 437 16.60 -21.26 25.56
C ARG A 437 17.80 -20.61 24.89
N HIS A 438 18.06 -20.89 23.61
CA HIS A 438 19.13 -20.23 22.86
C HIS A 438 18.90 -18.72 22.69
N LEU A 439 17.65 -18.27 22.80
CA LEU A 439 17.23 -16.88 22.65
C LEU A 439 17.06 -16.15 23.99
N SER A 440 17.18 -16.86 25.13
CA SER A 440 16.93 -16.32 26.47
C SER A 440 18.11 -15.54 27.10
N GLY A 441 18.95 -14.93 26.26
CA GLY A 441 20.17 -14.21 26.66
C GLY A 441 19.96 -12.74 27.02
#